data_AF-K5DD83-F1
#
_entry.id   AF-K5DD83-F1
#
_cell.length_a   1.000
_cell.length_b   1.000
_cell.length_c   1.000
_cell.angle_alpha   90.00
_cell.angle_beta   90.00
_cell.angle_gamma   90.00
#
_symmetry.space_group_name_H-M   'P 1'
#
loop_
_entity.id
_entity.type
_entity.pdbx_description
1 polymer ?
#
loop_
_entity_poly.entity_id
_entity_poly.type
_entity_poly.pdbx_seq_one_letter_code
_entity_poly.pdbx_strand_id
1 'polypeptide(L)'
;MIILTVIMGFIALIALAMPDLVLLGLFLIVPGIILMVAPTAFLYMASATAIRWLLPARTGVKATVLAFCTAGVLAALVAYPFRWMGEREYRASIQEDVVCASLLKLEGNIRLERRDVLHWKRGQTEQCDELCAALLLVPGVKSVTLANGIDCQHETTWKLVPRGSVPNKRLKPINPEEIFQHYPIEENADRLGGTRIHEFHQARREQLAAEWNLRLATRNTLIARDVAVAPDITIVITRSKQDSTPAVERVEVLGQSGRTLFRRSLVEHAVVNSPPYIAFHPSMSNSRFAIGRTKYSTGSRRERFDPIAELIENVEGLRQTPSEDAPRLVKQRLVEALGNVASDSDGLELAVPWIVGLGYQTPSDKDAEIVHRIVADLRVPDVGEALRRIYPKTIPLRYRSILVQRIIAQQTHAEDRTYFASLLSKMPPGTFADMTAEEWQVINDPSLRVDSAAFIERLADLGKPGVQPMLEILQHAVQTMPKWHQRKPVVQAVCRGLARLGPDANEALPMIRSLFEQQRCPITNSAGDALAWRIAMARMGLSIEELPHPPSWKEPAIAKMRDQVSRRLAKYDPEAGLW
;
A
#
# COMPACT_ATOMS: atom_id res chain seq x y z
N MET A 1 1.95 -28.43 -52.56
CA MET A 1 2.31 -28.49 -51.12
C MET A 1 3.28 -27.38 -50.72
N ILE A 2 4.38 -27.18 -51.47
CA ILE A 2 5.33 -26.08 -51.23
C ILE A 2 4.64 -24.71 -51.27
N ILE A 3 3.87 -24.41 -52.32
CA ILE A 3 3.14 -23.13 -52.46
C ILE A 3 2.21 -22.86 -51.26
N LEU A 4 1.44 -23.87 -50.83
CA LEU A 4 0.54 -23.75 -49.67
C LEU A 4 1.31 -23.48 -48.36
N THR A 5 2.47 -24.13 -48.20
CA THR A 5 3.33 -23.94 -47.03
C THR A 5 3.90 -22.52 -46.99
N VAL A 6 4.28 -21.95 -48.13
CA VAL A 6 4.76 -20.56 -48.24
C VAL A 6 3.65 -19.56 -47.87
N ILE A 7 2.45 -19.73 -48.41
CA ILE A 7 1.29 -18.87 -48.09
C ILE A 7 0.99 -18.91 -46.59
N MET A 8 0.94 -20.12 -46.01
CA MET A 8 0.66 -20.29 -44.59
C MET A 8 1.80 -19.82 -43.68
N GLY A 9 3.03 -19.89 -44.16
CA GLY A 9 4.19 -19.30 -43.48
C GLY A 9 4.11 -17.79 -43.40
N PHE A 10 3.66 -17.13 -44.47
CA PHE A 10 3.44 -15.68 -44.45
C PHE A 10 2.33 -15.28 -43.46
N ILE A 11 1.22 -16.01 -43.45
CA ILE A 11 0.11 -15.76 -42.50
C ILE A 11 0.56 -16.00 -41.05
N ALA A 12 1.32 -17.08 -40.80
CA ALA A 12 1.87 -17.37 -39.48
C ALA A 12 2.87 -16.30 -39.02
N LEU A 13 3.71 -15.80 -39.92
CA LEU A 13 4.66 -14.72 -39.63
C LEU A 13 3.95 -13.43 -39.21
N ILE A 14 2.89 -13.04 -39.92
CA ILE A 14 2.06 -11.88 -39.55
C ILE A 14 1.46 -12.08 -38.15
N ALA A 15 0.88 -13.25 -37.88
CA ALA A 15 0.27 -13.55 -36.60
C ALA A 15 1.29 -13.48 -35.45
N LEU A 16 2.50 -14.01 -35.63
CA LEU A 16 3.55 -13.99 -34.61
C LEU A 16 4.19 -12.60 -34.41
N ALA A 17 4.35 -11.82 -35.48
CA ALA A 17 4.95 -10.49 -35.42
C ALA A 17 3.98 -9.42 -34.87
N MET A 18 2.68 -9.60 -35.10
CA MET A 18 1.62 -8.68 -34.62
C MET A 18 0.49 -9.47 -33.95
N PRO A 19 0.69 -9.98 -32.72
CA PRO A 19 -0.31 -10.81 -32.03
C PRO A 19 -1.64 -10.07 -31.77
N ASP A 20 -1.61 -8.75 -31.59
CA ASP A 20 -2.83 -7.95 -31.39
C ASP A 20 -3.75 -7.92 -32.62
N LEU A 21 -3.19 -8.16 -33.82
CA LEU A 21 -3.97 -8.32 -35.06
C LEU A 21 -4.86 -9.57 -35.00
N VAL A 22 -4.43 -10.61 -34.28
CA VAL A 22 -5.23 -11.83 -34.04
C VAL A 22 -6.43 -11.49 -33.16
N LEU A 23 -6.23 -10.67 -32.12
CA LEU A 23 -7.31 -10.20 -31.25
C LEU A 23 -8.33 -9.36 -32.03
N LEU A 24 -7.86 -8.44 -32.87
CA LEU A 24 -8.71 -7.66 -33.78
C LEU A 24 -9.46 -8.56 -34.77
N GLY A 25 -8.78 -9.57 -35.32
CA GLY A 25 -9.38 -10.54 -36.23
C GLY A 25 -10.43 -11.43 -35.57
N LEU A 26 -10.32 -11.72 -34.27
CA LEU A 26 -11.31 -12.51 -33.53
C LEU A 26 -12.65 -11.78 -33.41
N PHE A 27 -12.69 -10.45 -33.47
CA PHE A 27 -13.95 -9.70 -33.60
C PHE A 27 -14.66 -9.94 -34.94
N LEU A 28 -13.92 -10.30 -36.00
CA LEU A 28 -14.45 -10.70 -37.30
C LEU A 28 -14.66 -12.23 -37.41
N ILE A 29 -14.44 -12.97 -36.32
CA ILE A 29 -14.55 -14.43 -36.16
C ILE A 29 -13.64 -15.22 -37.11
N VAL A 30 -13.92 -15.25 -38.41
CA VAL A 30 -13.23 -16.10 -39.40
C VAL A 30 -11.77 -15.69 -39.60
N PRO A 31 -11.42 -14.41 -39.83
CA PRO A 31 -10.03 -13.99 -39.95
C PRO A 31 -9.22 -14.26 -38.67
N GLY A 32 -9.84 -14.06 -37.50
CA GLY A 32 -9.23 -14.33 -36.20
C GLY A 32 -8.89 -15.80 -35.97
N ILE A 33 -9.81 -16.72 -36.29
CA ILE A 33 -9.57 -18.16 -36.17
C ILE A 33 -8.43 -18.60 -37.10
N ILE A 34 -8.41 -18.10 -38.35
CA ILE A 34 -7.34 -18.42 -39.30
C ILE A 34 -5.99 -17.95 -38.77
N LEU A 35 -5.90 -16.69 -38.30
CA LEU A 35 -4.67 -16.13 -37.74
C LEU A 35 -4.23 -16.85 -36.45
N MET A 36 -5.18 -17.27 -35.60
CA MET A 36 -4.91 -18.01 -34.38
C MET A 36 -4.32 -19.41 -34.65
N VAL A 37 -4.83 -20.11 -35.66
CA VAL A 37 -4.41 -21.49 -35.98
C VAL A 37 -3.20 -21.51 -36.92
N ALA A 38 -2.95 -20.45 -37.69
CA ALA A 38 -1.93 -20.39 -38.73
C ALA A 38 -0.51 -20.80 -38.25
N PRO A 39 0.00 -20.35 -37.09
CA PRO A 39 1.32 -20.80 -36.61
C PRO A 39 1.41 -22.32 -36.41
N THR A 40 0.37 -22.93 -35.82
CA THR A 40 0.30 -24.39 -35.64
C THR A 40 0.20 -25.10 -36.99
N ALA A 41 -0.71 -24.65 -37.86
CA ALA A 41 -0.89 -25.25 -39.18
C ALA A 41 0.40 -25.18 -40.02
N PHE A 42 1.09 -24.04 -40.01
CA PHE A 42 2.37 -23.86 -40.70
C PHE A 42 3.42 -24.84 -40.19
N LEU A 43 3.56 -25.00 -38.87
CA LEU A 43 4.51 -25.96 -38.28
C LEU A 43 4.31 -27.38 -38.84
N TYR A 44 3.07 -27.88 -38.80
CA TYR A 44 2.75 -29.22 -39.30
C TYR A 44 2.91 -29.34 -40.82
N MET A 45 2.53 -28.32 -41.59
CA MET A 45 2.70 -28.31 -43.05
C MET A 45 4.18 -28.23 -43.47
N ALA A 46 4.99 -27.46 -42.77
CA ALA A 46 6.42 -27.34 -43.03
C ALA A 46 7.11 -28.69 -42.76
N SER A 47 6.83 -29.33 -41.61
CA SER A 47 7.34 -30.66 -41.28
C SER A 47 6.89 -31.73 -42.30
N ALA A 48 5.61 -31.77 -42.66
CA ALA A 48 5.10 -32.69 -43.68
C ALA A 48 5.74 -32.44 -45.06
N THR A 49 6.05 -31.18 -45.39
CA THR A 49 6.74 -30.82 -46.64
C THR A 49 8.18 -31.30 -46.68
N ALA A 50 8.93 -31.14 -45.59
CA ALA A 50 10.27 -31.68 -45.46
C ALA A 50 10.27 -33.22 -45.58
N ILE A 51 9.34 -33.91 -44.90
CA ILE A 51 9.23 -35.38 -44.95
C ILE A 51 8.85 -35.85 -46.35
N ARG A 52 7.91 -35.18 -47.02
CA ARG A 52 7.48 -35.55 -48.39
C ARG A 52 8.59 -35.40 -49.42
N TRP A 53 9.52 -34.47 -49.21
CA TRP A 53 10.66 -34.25 -50.10
C TRP A 53 11.65 -35.43 -50.05
N LEU A 54 11.69 -36.17 -48.93
CA LEU A 54 12.48 -37.39 -48.77
C LEU A 54 11.80 -38.64 -49.33
N LEU A 55 10.50 -38.57 -49.70
CA LEU A 55 9.73 -39.71 -50.21
C LEU A 55 9.74 -39.77 -51.76
N PRO A 56 9.74 -40.98 -52.38
CA PRO A 56 9.80 -41.13 -53.84
C PRO A 56 8.66 -40.40 -54.57
N ALA A 57 8.99 -39.66 -55.63
CA ALA A 57 8.04 -38.81 -56.36
C ALA A 57 6.78 -39.54 -56.87
N ARG A 58 6.89 -40.85 -57.17
CA ARG A 58 5.83 -41.69 -57.76
C ARG A 58 4.67 -42.06 -56.82
N THR A 59 4.70 -41.67 -55.55
CA THR A 59 3.79 -42.19 -54.51
C THR A 59 2.50 -41.35 -54.28
N GLY A 60 2.22 -40.35 -55.13
CA GLY A 60 0.92 -39.67 -55.22
C GLY A 60 0.38 -39.11 -53.89
N VAL A 61 -0.96 -39.14 -53.72
CA VAL A 61 -1.68 -38.62 -52.54
C VAL A 61 -1.37 -39.41 -51.26
N LYS A 62 -1.14 -40.73 -51.37
CA LYS A 62 -0.82 -41.61 -50.24
C LYS A 62 0.45 -41.16 -49.50
N ALA A 63 1.44 -40.65 -50.24
CA ALA A 63 2.67 -40.12 -49.68
C ALA A 63 2.49 -38.84 -48.87
N THR A 64 1.54 -38.00 -49.28
CA THR A 64 1.21 -36.77 -48.55
C THR A 64 0.50 -37.10 -47.24
N VAL A 65 -0.45 -38.02 -47.26
CA VAL A 65 -1.10 -38.52 -46.02
C VAL A 65 -0.07 -39.13 -45.08
N LEU A 66 0.82 -39.99 -45.60
CA LEU A 66 1.92 -40.56 -44.81
C LEU A 66 2.82 -39.48 -44.19
N ALA A 67 3.18 -38.44 -44.95
CA ALA A 67 4.02 -37.35 -44.45
C ALA A 67 3.38 -36.56 -43.31
N PHE A 68 2.06 -36.29 -43.37
CA PHE A 68 1.33 -35.64 -42.26
C PHE A 68 1.22 -36.57 -41.04
N CYS A 69 0.95 -37.86 -41.23
CA CYS A 69 0.95 -38.83 -40.13
C CYS A 69 2.32 -38.88 -39.45
N THR A 70 3.40 -38.96 -40.22
CA THR A 70 4.77 -38.98 -39.68
C THR A 70 5.11 -37.67 -38.97
N ALA A 71 4.72 -36.50 -39.51
CA ALA A 71 4.89 -35.22 -38.83
C ALA A 71 4.12 -35.17 -37.49
N GLY A 72 2.88 -35.69 -37.46
CA GLY A 72 2.08 -35.84 -36.25
C GLY A 72 2.75 -36.70 -35.20
N VAL A 73 3.23 -37.89 -35.60
CA VAL A 73 3.94 -38.83 -34.71
C VAL A 73 5.24 -38.22 -34.18
N LEU A 74 6.05 -37.59 -35.04
CA LEU A 74 7.30 -36.93 -34.61
C LEU A 74 7.02 -35.78 -33.63
N ALA A 75 6.02 -34.94 -33.91
CA ALA A 75 5.63 -33.87 -33.02
C ALA A 75 5.16 -34.41 -31.65
N ALA A 76 4.38 -35.49 -31.65
CA ALA A 76 3.96 -36.17 -30.42
C ALA A 76 5.15 -36.77 -29.66
N LEU A 77 6.11 -37.40 -30.35
CA LEU A 77 7.33 -37.96 -29.75
C LEU A 77 8.22 -36.89 -29.14
N VAL A 78 8.35 -35.72 -29.76
CA VAL A 78 9.11 -34.58 -29.21
C VAL A 78 8.42 -34.00 -27.97
N ALA A 79 7.09 -33.89 -27.97
CA ALA A 79 6.33 -33.36 -26.84
C ALA A 79 6.19 -34.36 -25.67
N TYR A 80 6.20 -35.66 -25.96
CA TYR A 80 5.99 -36.72 -24.97
C TYR A 80 6.93 -36.67 -23.75
N PRO A 81 8.27 -36.50 -23.87
CA PRO A 81 9.14 -36.41 -22.69
C PRO A 81 8.81 -35.21 -21.81
N PHE A 82 8.50 -34.04 -22.38
CA PHE A 82 8.09 -32.86 -21.61
C PHE A 82 6.75 -33.08 -20.91
N ARG A 83 5.80 -33.73 -21.59
CA ARG A 83 4.52 -34.09 -21.01
C ARG A 83 4.69 -35.07 -19.85
N TRP A 84 5.48 -36.11 -20.04
CA TRP A 84 5.72 -37.14 -19.04
C TRP A 84 6.46 -36.59 -17.81
N MET A 85 7.48 -35.75 -18.01
CA MET A 85 8.18 -35.07 -16.92
C MET A 85 7.23 -34.16 -16.13
N GLY A 86 6.44 -33.32 -16.81
CA GLY A 86 5.48 -32.44 -16.14
C GLY A 86 4.38 -33.19 -15.40
N GLU A 87 3.86 -34.29 -15.96
CA GLU A 87 2.91 -35.16 -15.25
C GLU A 87 3.53 -35.84 -14.03
N ARG A 88 4.80 -36.26 -14.12
CA ARG A 88 5.54 -36.85 -13.01
C ARG A 88 5.80 -35.84 -11.90
N GLU A 89 6.23 -34.62 -12.24
CA GLU A 89 6.41 -33.53 -11.29
C GLU A 89 5.09 -33.16 -10.61
N TYR A 90 4.01 -33.02 -11.39
CA TYR A 90 2.67 -32.78 -10.86
C TYR A 90 2.27 -33.86 -9.85
N ARG A 91 2.40 -35.15 -10.20
CA ARG A 91 2.06 -36.25 -9.29
C ARG A 91 2.97 -36.32 -8.07
N ALA A 92 4.26 -35.98 -8.20
CA ALA A 92 5.20 -35.95 -7.09
C ALA A 92 4.88 -34.84 -6.08
N SER A 93 4.25 -33.75 -6.52
CA SER A 93 3.83 -32.64 -5.66
C SER A 93 2.50 -32.90 -4.92
N ILE A 94 1.70 -33.87 -5.36
CA ILE A 94 0.45 -34.24 -4.71
C ILE A 94 0.77 -35.00 -3.42
N GLN A 95 0.13 -34.56 -2.33
CA GLN A 95 0.11 -35.26 -1.07
C GLN A 95 -1.35 -35.54 -0.71
N GLU A 96 -1.61 -36.66 -0.05
CA GLU A 96 -2.97 -36.97 0.42
C GLU A 96 -3.38 -35.96 1.49
N ASP A 97 -4.57 -35.39 1.28
CA ASP A 97 -5.20 -34.50 2.24
C ASP A 97 -5.63 -35.28 3.48
N VAL A 98 -5.50 -34.65 4.63
CA VAL A 98 -5.86 -35.21 5.93
C VAL A 98 -6.97 -34.36 6.51
N VAL A 99 -8.19 -34.88 6.47
CA VAL A 99 -9.38 -34.21 6.98
C VAL A 99 -9.60 -34.60 8.44
N CYS A 100 -9.96 -33.63 9.29
CA CYS A 100 -10.31 -33.91 10.67
C CYS A 100 -11.79 -34.34 10.77
N ALA A 101 -12.08 -35.39 11.54
CA ALA A 101 -13.46 -35.82 11.79
C ALA A 101 -14.24 -34.82 12.68
N SER A 102 -13.52 -34.00 13.43
CA SER A 102 -14.03 -32.92 14.28
C SER A 102 -13.11 -31.71 14.18
N LEU A 103 -13.56 -30.54 14.62
CA LEU A 103 -12.71 -29.36 14.71
C LEU A 103 -11.44 -29.65 15.54
N LEU A 104 -10.31 -29.17 15.03
CA LEU A 104 -9.01 -29.33 15.64
C LEU A 104 -8.85 -28.36 16.82
N LYS A 105 -8.52 -28.89 17.99
CA LYS A 105 -8.18 -28.09 19.17
C LYS A 105 -6.69 -27.76 19.15
N LEU A 106 -6.37 -26.47 19.19
CA LEU A 106 -4.98 -26.00 19.32
C LEU A 106 -4.66 -25.75 20.80
N GLU A 107 -3.62 -26.37 21.32
CA GLU A 107 -3.19 -26.20 22.70
C GLU A 107 -1.67 -25.97 22.77
N GLY A 108 -1.25 -25.09 23.67
CA GLY A 108 0.17 -24.85 23.94
C GLY A 108 0.81 -23.78 23.04
N ASN A 109 2.09 -23.96 22.71
CA ASN A 109 2.86 -23.02 21.90
C ASN A 109 2.73 -23.38 20.42
N ILE A 110 2.25 -22.44 19.61
CA ILE A 110 2.01 -22.65 18.18
C ILE A 110 3.16 -22.03 17.40
N ARG A 111 3.76 -22.77 16.48
CA ARG A 111 4.70 -22.23 15.48
C ARG A 111 3.96 -22.03 14.16
N LEU A 112 4.01 -20.84 13.60
CA LEU A 112 3.46 -20.53 12.28
C LEU A 112 4.61 -20.34 11.29
N GLU A 113 4.72 -21.27 10.36
CA GLU A 113 5.72 -21.25 9.28
C GLU A 113 5.07 -20.81 7.97
N ARG A 114 5.72 -19.89 7.27
CA ARG A 114 5.27 -19.41 5.96
C ARG A 114 6.38 -19.59 4.93
N ARG A 115 6.24 -20.63 4.10
CA ARG A 115 7.26 -21.03 3.12
C ARG A 115 6.96 -20.48 1.74
N ASP A 116 8.00 -19.99 1.08
CA ASP A 116 8.01 -19.51 -0.32
C ASP A 116 7.01 -18.40 -0.67
N VAL A 117 6.57 -17.64 0.32
CA VAL A 117 5.62 -16.53 0.13
C VAL A 117 6.36 -15.26 -0.31
N LEU A 118 6.82 -15.22 -1.57
CA LEU A 118 7.55 -14.08 -2.17
C LEU A 118 6.76 -12.76 -2.25
N HIS A 119 5.45 -12.76 -1.97
CA HIS A 119 4.54 -11.65 -2.25
C HIS A 119 3.93 -10.95 -1.02
N TRP A 120 4.28 -11.33 0.21
CA TRP A 120 3.81 -10.59 1.38
C TRP A 120 4.64 -9.32 1.56
N LYS A 121 3.98 -8.19 1.80
CA LYS A 121 4.61 -6.85 1.79
C LYS A 121 5.81 -6.84 2.73
N ARG A 122 7.01 -6.52 2.22
CA ARG A 122 8.23 -6.32 3.03
C ARG A 122 7.87 -5.40 4.20
N GLY A 123 7.98 -5.90 5.43
CA GLY A 123 7.63 -5.18 6.67
C GLY A 123 6.48 -5.79 7.49
N GLN A 124 5.58 -6.58 6.89
CA GLN A 124 4.53 -7.30 7.63
C GLN A 124 5.00 -8.64 8.21
N THR A 125 6.11 -9.19 7.71
CA THR A 125 6.59 -10.53 8.09
C THR A 125 7.03 -10.63 9.55
N GLU A 126 7.54 -9.57 10.16
CA GLU A 126 8.09 -9.62 11.54
C GLU A 126 7.07 -9.25 12.63
N GLN A 127 5.87 -8.83 12.24
CA GLN A 127 4.85 -8.31 13.16
C GLN A 127 3.69 -9.30 13.31
N CYS A 128 3.00 -9.25 14.45
CA CYS A 128 1.81 -10.09 14.66
C CYS A 128 0.67 -9.59 13.79
N ASP A 129 0.39 -10.28 12.70
CA ASP A 129 -0.66 -9.98 11.74
C ASP A 129 -2.02 -10.59 12.13
N GLU A 130 -2.96 -10.63 11.18
CA GLU A 130 -4.33 -11.07 11.40
C GLU A 130 -4.44 -12.54 11.84
N LEU A 131 -3.64 -13.45 11.27
CA LEU A 131 -3.65 -14.87 11.68
C LEU A 131 -2.94 -15.06 13.02
N CYS A 132 -1.80 -14.39 13.24
CA CYS A 132 -1.12 -14.38 14.53
C CYS A 132 -2.05 -13.91 15.65
N ALA A 133 -2.74 -12.79 15.42
CA ALA A 133 -3.71 -12.22 16.35
C ALA A 133 -4.85 -13.22 16.62
N ALA A 134 -5.49 -13.75 15.57
CA ALA A 134 -6.57 -14.72 15.74
C ALA A 134 -6.15 -15.98 16.52
N LEU A 135 -4.96 -16.52 16.26
CA LEU A 135 -4.41 -17.66 17.00
C LEU A 135 -4.17 -17.36 18.48
N LEU A 136 -3.73 -16.15 18.83
CA LEU A 136 -3.58 -15.74 20.24
C LEU A 136 -4.92 -15.65 21.00
N LEU A 137 -6.04 -15.62 20.28
CA LEU A 137 -7.38 -15.62 20.85
C LEU A 137 -7.97 -17.03 21.01
N VAL A 138 -7.37 -18.04 20.37
CA VAL A 138 -7.83 -19.43 20.45
C VAL A 138 -7.65 -19.95 21.89
N PRO A 139 -8.71 -20.49 22.52
CA PRO A 139 -8.60 -21.08 23.85
C PRO A 139 -7.57 -22.20 23.89
N GLY A 140 -6.65 -22.16 24.86
CA GLY A 140 -5.58 -23.16 25.01
C GLY A 140 -4.23 -22.76 24.39
N VAL A 141 -4.21 -21.79 23.48
CA VAL A 141 -2.96 -21.25 22.91
C VAL A 141 -2.24 -20.36 23.92
N LYS A 142 -0.95 -20.65 24.17
CA LYS A 142 -0.10 -19.94 25.13
C LYS A 142 0.79 -18.88 24.48
N SER A 143 1.24 -19.12 23.25
CA SER A 143 2.04 -18.20 22.44
C SER A 143 2.03 -18.63 20.98
N VAL A 144 2.33 -17.67 20.09
CA VAL A 144 2.47 -17.90 18.66
C VAL A 144 3.87 -17.46 18.22
N THR A 145 4.68 -18.39 17.73
CA THR A 145 6.01 -18.12 17.17
C THR A 145 5.90 -18.00 15.67
N LEU A 146 6.16 -16.80 15.14
CA LEU A 146 6.22 -16.56 13.69
C LEU A 146 7.62 -16.92 13.19
N ALA A 147 7.71 -17.89 12.29
CA ALA A 147 8.96 -18.27 11.65
C ALA A 147 8.95 -17.79 10.19
N ASN A 148 9.86 -16.87 9.88
CA ASN A 148 9.87 -16.14 8.61
C ASN A 148 11.21 -16.27 7.86
N GLY A 149 11.14 -16.00 6.54
CA GLY A 149 12.27 -16.11 5.62
C GLY A 149 12.33 -17.46 4.91
N ILE A 150 13.15 -17.56 3.86
CA ILE A 150 13.30 -18.77 3.02
C ILE A 150 13.65 -20.00 3.88
N ASP A 151 14.47 -19.81 4.91
CA ASP A 151 14.91 -20.87 5.83
C ASP A 151 14.19 -20.85 7.18
N CYS A 152 13.15 -20.03 7.36
CA CYS A 152 12.41 -19.89 8.64
C CYS A 152 13.30 -19.57 9.87
N GLN A 153 14.45 -18.93 9.65
CA GLN A 153 15.45 -18.65 10.71
C GLN A 153 15.13 -17.44 11.59
N HIS A 154 14.28 -16.52 11.11
CA HIS A 154 13.87 -15.35 11.90
C HIS A 154 12.60 -15.70 12.65
N GLU A 155 12.72 -15.82 13.96
CA GLU A 155 11.65 -16.26 14.84
C GLU A 155 11.29 -15.21 15.87
N THR A 156 10.03 -14.79 15.87
CA THR A 156 9.49 -13.89 16.89
C THR A 156 8.30 -14.54 17.57
N THR A 157 8.41 -14.74 18.88
CA THR A 157 7.36 -15.33 19.72
C THR A 157 6.49 -14.24 20.32
N TRP A 158 5.20 -14.31 20.01
CA TRP A 158 4.16 -13.43 20.48
C TRP A 158 3.34 -14.09 21.58
N LYS A 159 3.01 -13.33 22.62
CA LYS A 159 2.20 -13.84 23.73
C LYS A 159 1.34 -12.74 24.35
N LEU A 160 0.14 -13.11 24.77
CA LEU A 160 -0.69 -12.30 25.65
C LEU A 160 -0.40 -12.66 27.11
N VAL A 161 -0.03 -11.67 27.91
CA VAL A 161 0.12 -11.81 29.36
C VAL A 161 -0.87 -10.88 30.08
N PRO A 162 -1.24 -11.15 31.35
CA PRO A 162 -2.11 -10.24 32.10
C PRO A 162 -1.49 -8.85 32.20
N ARG A 163 -2.32 -7.79 32.03
CA ARG A 163 -1.86 -6.40 32.11
C ARG A 163 -1.24 -6.12 33.49
N GLY A 164 -0.15 -5.34 33.50
CA GLY A 164 0.64 -5.05 34.71
C GLY A 164 1.68 -6.12 35.07
N SER A 165 1.65 -7.31 34.46
CA SER A 165 2.65 -8.36 34.74
C SER A 165 4.04 -8.06 34.15
N VAL A 166 4.10 -7.19 33.14
CA VAL A 166 5.32 -6.78 32.44
C VAL A 166 5.19 -5.31 32.02
N PRO A 167 6.32 -4.59 31.80
CA PRO A 167 6.28 -3.24 31.23
C PRO A 167 5.55 -3.21 29.88
N ASN A 168 4.56 -2.33 29.75
CA ASN A 168 3.78 -2.19 28.51
C ASN A 168 4.59 -1.45 27.44
N LYS A 169 5.12 -2.18 26.46
CA LYS A 169 5.78 -1.61 25.27
C LYS A 169 4.79 -1.09 24.21
N ARG A 170 3.48 -1.10 24.50
CA ARG A 170 2.38 -0.67 23.62
C ARG A 170 2.36 -1.38 22.27
N LEU A 171 2.84 -2.63 22.24
CA LEU A 171 2.77 -3.49 21.06
C LEU A 171 1.30 -3.83 20.75
N LYS A 172 0.97 -3.85 19.47
CA LYS A 172 -0.37 -4.17 18.94
C LYS A 172 -0.22 -5.06 17.70
N PRO A 173 -1.18 -5.95 17.43
CA PRO A 173 -1.21 -6.64 16.15
C PRO A 173 -1.47 -5.65 15.00
N ILE A 174 -0.94 -5.94 13.81
CA ILE A 174 -1.28 -5.19 12.60
C ILE A 174 -2.65 -5.66 12.12
N ASN A 175 -3.58 -4.71 11.93
CA ASN A 175 -4.87 -4.89 11.28
C ASN A 175 -5.54 -6.25 11.57
N PRO A 176 -5.74 -6.65 12.85
CA PRO A 176 -6.29 -7.95 13.20
C PRO A 176 -7.66 -8.22 12.57
N GLU A 177 -8.38 -7.15 12.21
CA GLU A 177 -9.67 -7.22 11.53
C GLU A 177 -9.60 -7.69 10.07
N GLU A 178 -8.41 -7.74 9.46
CA GLU A 178 -8.24 -8.30 8.11
C GLU A 178 -8.49 -9.81 8.06
N ILE A 179 -8.57 -10.50 9.22
CA ILE A 179 -8.92 -11.92 9.28
C ILE A 179 -10.26 -12.23 8.60
N PHE A 180 -11.19 -11.27 8.57
CA PHE A 180 -12.49 -11.43 7.91
C PHE A 180 -12.41 -11.51 6.38
N GLN A 181 -11.29 -11.11 5.76
CA GLN A 181 -11.08 -11.29 4.32
C GLN A 181 -10.96 -12.77 3.93
N HIS A 182 -10.57 -13.62 4.88
CA HIS A 182 -10.39 -15.06 4.71
C HIS A 182 -11.66 -15.85 5.03
N TYR A 183 -12.77 -15.20 5.40
CA TYR A 183 -13.99 -15.91 5.75
C TYR A 183 -14.65 -16.38 4.47
N PRO A 184 -15.20 -17.62 4.45
CA PRO A 184 -16.00 -18.05 3.32
C PRO A 184 -17.14 -17.04 3.10
N ILE A 185 -17.51 -16.83 1.84
CA ILE A 185 -18.61 -15.94 1.46
C ILE A 185 -19.85 -16.40 2.23
N GLU A 186 -20.31 -15.58 3.17
CA GLU A 186 -21.48 -15.92 3.98
C GLU A 186 -22.71 -15.96 3.06
N GLU A 187 -23.50 -17.03 3.08
CA GLU A 187 -24.72 -17.17 2.26
C GLU A 187 -25.71 -16.01 2.46
N ASN A 188 -25.62 -15.29 3.58
CA ASN A 188 -26.42 -14.09 3.86
C ASN A 188 -25.97 -12.85 3.07
N ALA A 189 -24.74 -12.81 2.54
CA ALA A 189 -24.26 -11.74 1.69
C ALA A 189 -25.08 -11.67 0.38
N ASP A 190 -25.49 -12.83 -0.17
CA ASP A 190 -26.32 -12.89 -1.38
C ASP A 190 -27.75 -12.35 -1.17
N ARG A 191 -28.21 -12.23 0.09
CA ARG A 191 -29.53 -11.65 0.43
C ARG A 191 -29.49 -10.15 0.71
N LEU A 192 -28.30 -9.59 0.91
CA LEU A 192 -28.10 -8.17 1.20
C LEU A 192 -27.72 -7.44 -0.09
N GLY A 193 -28.37 -6.31 -0.40
CA GLY A 193 -27.91 -5.45 -1.50
C GLY A 193 -26.47 -4.98 -1.25
N GLY A 194 -25.71 -4.68 -2.32
CA GLY A 194 -24.26 -4.43 -2.26
C GLY A 194 -23.78 -3.42 -1.21
N THR A 195 -24.55 -2.35 -0.94
CA THR A 195 -24.22 -1.36 0.10
C THR A 195 -24.31 -1.94 1.52
N ARG A 196 -25.32 -2.79 1.79
CA ARG A 196 -25.53 -3.40 3.10
C ARG A 196 -24.49 -4.47 3.43
N ILE A 197 -23.96 -5.15 2.41
CA ILE A 197 -22.83 -6.09 2.57
C ILE A 197 -21.58 -5.34 3.03
N HIS A 198 -21.29 -4.19 2.41
CA HIS A 198 -20.12 -3.39 2.77
C HIS A 198 -20.21 -2.87 4.21
N GLU A 199 -21.36 -2.32 4.59
CA GLU A 199 -21.64 -1.85 5.96
C GLU A 199 -21.51 -2.99 6.98
N PHE A 200 -22.04 -4.19 6.66
CA PHE A 200 -21.94 -5.35 7.54
C PHE A 200 -20.49 -5.79 7.77
N HIS A 201 -19.69 -5.93 6.70
CA HIS A 201 -18.27 -6.28 6.85
C HIS A 201 -17.48 -5.19 7.56
N GLN A 202 -17.77 -3.92 7.29
CA GLN A 202 -17.13 -2.80 7.98
C GLN A 202 -17.45 -2.81 9.48
N ALA A 203 -18.71 -3.00 9.86
CA ALA A 203 -19.11 -3.07 11.27
C ALA A 203 -18.39 -4.21 12.02
N ARG A 204 -18.28 -5.40 11.42
CA ARG A 204 -17.54 -6.52 12.04
C ARG A 204 -16.06 -6.21 12.21
N ARG A 205 -15.45 -5.56 11.22
CA ARG A 205 -14.05 -5.14 11.30
C ARG A 205 -13.83 -4.15 12.44
N GLU A 206 -14.70 -3.15 12.55
CA GLU A 206 -14.69 -2.17 13.64
C GLU A 206 -14.88 -2.81 15.02
N GLN A 207 -15.79 -3.78 15.13
CA GLN A 207 -16.02 -4.53 16.37
C GLN A 207 -14.78 -5.32 16.82
N LEU A 208 -14.12 -6.06 15.91
CA LEU A 208 -12.93 -6.84 16.26
C LEU A 208 -11.75 -5.93 16.61
N ALA A 209 -11.54 -4.83 15.87
CA ALA A 209 -10.54 -3.84 16.21
C ALA A 209 -10.80 -3.21 17.59
N ALA A 210 -12.05 -2.86 17.90
CA ALA A 210 -12.46 -2.32 19.20
C ALA A 210 -12.22 -3.33 20.34
N GLU A 211 -12.53 -4.62 20.13
CA GLU A 211 -12.30 -5.66 21.11
C GLU A 211 -10.80 -5.84 21.42
N TRP A 212 -9.96 -5.86 20.39
CA TRP A 212 -8.50 -5.88 20.55
C TRP A 212 -8.00 -4.67 21.34
N ASN A 213 -8.48 -3.47 21.01
CA ASN A 213 -8.10 -2.25 21.72
C ASN A 213 -8.53 -2.30 23.20
N LEU A 214 -9.75 -2.72 23.50
CA LEU A 214 -10.22 -2.90 24.88
C LEU A 214 -9.39 -3.92 25.65
N ARG A 215 -9.10 -5.06 25.01
CA ARG A 215 -8.31 -6.14 25.59
C ARG A 215 -6.92 -5.65 25.97
N LEU A 216 -6.24 -5.00 25.04
CA LEU A 216 -4.90 -4.48 25.27
C LEU A 216 -4.91 -3.35 26.30
N ALA A 217 -5.91 -2.47 26.27
CA ALA A 217 -6.02 -1.37 27.23
C ALA A 217 -6.33 -1.83 28.66
N THR A 218 -6.97 -3.00 28.87
CA THR A 218 -7.52 -3.34 30.21
C THR A 218 -7.20 -4.71 30.76
N ARG A 219 -6.98 -5.72 29.92
CA ARG A 219 -6.83 -7.12 30.38
C ARG A 219 -5.46 -7.68 30.13
N ASN A 220 -4.86 -7.35 28.98
CA ASN A 220 -3.66 -8.01 28.50
C ASN A 220 -2.61 -7.04 28.01
N THR A 221 -1.36 -7.46 28.06
CA THR A 221 -0.25 -6.82 27.37
C THR A 221 0.30 -7.80 26.34
N LEU A 222 0.47 -7.32 25.09
CA LEU A 222 1.11 -8.10 24.04
C LEU A 222 2.63 -7.97 24.19
N ILE A 223 3.32 -9.10 24.18
CA ILE A 223 4.79 -9.16 24.20
C ILE A 223 5.31 -9.87 22.96
N ALA A 224 6.44 -9.38 22.44
CA ALA A 224 7.25 -10.03 21.41
C ALA A 224 8.62 -10.37 21.99
N ARG A 225 9.13 -11.57 21.68
CA ARG A 225 10.47 -12.02 22.07
C ARG A 225 11.12 -12.75 20.90
N ASP A 226 12.36 -12.41 20.59
CA ASP A 226 13.18 -13.09 19.57
C ASP A 226 13.82 -14.35 20.14
N VAL A 227 12.99 -15.22 20.74
CA VAL A 227 13.42 -16.49 21.32
C VAL A 227 12.48 -17.57 20.81
N ALA A 228 13.08 -18.60 20.20
CA ALA A 228 12.39 -19.81 19.78
C ALA A 228 11.85 -20.56 21.00
N VAL A 229 10.54 -20.84 20.98
CA VAL A 229 9.90 -21.71 21.97
C VAL A 229 9.58 -23.04 21.29
N ALA A 230 9.84 -24.15 21.97
CA ALA A 230 9.50 -25.47 21.45
C ALA A 230 7.98 -25.54 21.16
N PRO A 231 7.59 -25.81 19.89
CA PRO A 231 6.18 -25.83 19.52
C PRO A 231 5.52 -27.14 19.95
N ASP A 232 4.31 -27.02 20.49
CA ASP A 232 3.40 -28.14 20.68
C ASP A 232 2.65 -28.47 19.37
N ILE A 233 2.43 -27.44 18.54
CA ILE A 233 1.81 -27.54 17.22
C ILE A 233 2.54 -26.62 16.23
N THR A 234 2.75 -27.10 15.00
CA THR A 234 3.29 -26.29 13.90
C THR A 234 2.26 -26.19 12.77
N ILE A 235 1.91 -24.96 12.40
CA ILE A 235 1.08 -24.65 11.23
C ILE A 235 2.03 -24.25 10.10
N VAL A 236 1.98 -24.95 8.98
CA VAL A 236 2.81 -24.65 7.79
C VAL A 236 1.90 -24.20 6.67
N ILE A 237 2.11 -22.97 6.19
CA ILE A 237 1.46 -22.44 5.00
C ILE A 237 2.50 -22.37 3.89
N THR A 238 2.25 -23.09 2.82
CA THR A 238 3.12 -23.13 1.63
C THR A 238 2.38 -22.50 0.46
N ARG A 239 3.02 -21.53 -0.19
CA ARG A 239 2.50 -20.93 -1.43
C ARG A 239 3.61 -20.79 -2.46
N SER A 240 3.81 -21.84 -3.24
CA SER A 240 4.78 -21.82 -4.34
C SER A 240 4.08 -21.57 -5.67
N LYS A 241 4.49 -20.50 -6.37
CA LYS A 241 4.05 -20.17 -7.72
C LYS A 241 5.26 -19.89 -8.59
N GLN A 242 5.64 -20.86 -9.41
CA GLN A 242 6.71 -20.70 -10.40
C GLN A 242 6.23 -21.26 -11.74
N ASP A 243 6.48 -20.53 -12.83
CA ASP A 243 5.92 -20.82 -14.17
C ASP A 243 6.36 -22.17 -14.77
N SER A 244 7.41 -22.78 -14.21
CA SER A 244 8.02 -24.03 -14.70
C SER A 244 7.82 -25.23 -13.78
N THR A 245 7.29 -25.06 -12.58
CA THR A 245 7.05 -26.15 -11.61
C THR A 245 5.57 -26.22 -11.24
N PRO A 246 5.10 -27.30 -10.59
CA PRO A 246 3.75 -27.34 -10.05
C PRO A 246 3.55 -26.21 -9.04
N ALA A 247 2.51 -25.40 -9.23
CA ALA A 247 2.07 -24.45 -8.24
C ALA A 247 1.42 -25.22 -7.08
N VAL A 248 1.88 -24.98 -5.86
CA VAL A 248 1.40 -25.66 -4.66
C VAL A 248 0.93 -24.60 -3.68
N GLU A 249 -0.36 -24.61 -3.39
CA GLU A 249 -0.93 -23.90 -2.25
C GLU A 249 -1.36 -24.95 -1.23
N ARG A 250 -0.83 -24.90 0.00
CA ARG A 250 -1.06 -25.93 1.01
C ARG A 250 -1.07 -25.33 2.41
N VAL A 251 -1.94 -25.88 3.25
CA VAL A 251 -1.90 -25.70 4.69
C VAL A 251 -1.78 -27.05 5.40
N GLU A 252 -0.90 -27.10 6.39
CA GLU A 252 -0.68 -28.29 7.23
C GLU A 252 -0.67 -27.89 8.70
N VAL A 253 -1.29 -28.72 9.54
CA VAL A 253 -1.15 -28.61 11.00
C VAL A 253 -0.49 -29.89 11.51
N LEU A 254 0.66 -29.73 12.14
CA LEU A 254 1.51 -30.79 12.64
C LEU A 254 1.48 -30.77 14.17
N GLY A 255 1.26 -31.91 14.82
CA GLY A 255 1.39 -32.03 16.27
C GLY A 255 2.86 -32.15 16.72
N GLN A 256 3.07 -32.18 18.04
CA GLN A 256 4.39 -32.23 18.69
C GLN A 256 5.28 -33.39 18.20
N SER A 257 4.70 -34.52 17.80
CA SER A 257 5.43 -35.67 17.26
C SER A 257 5.76 -35.56 15.76
N GLY A 258 5.48 -34.42 15.12
CA GLY A 258 5.57 -34.23 13.67
C GLY A 258 4.44 -34.92 12.88
N ARG A 259 3.45 -35.50 13.55
CA ARG A 259 2.30 -36.15 12.90
C ARG A 259 1.38 -35.08 12.30
N THR A 260 1.03 -35.23 11.03
CA THR A 260 0.01 -34.41 10.37
C THR A 260 -1.36 -34.66 10.98
N LEU A 261 -1.94 -33.62 11.59
CA LEU A 261 -3.28 -33.61 12.15
C LEU A 261 -4.31 -33.14 11.12
N PHE A 262 -3.91 -32.19 10.28
CA PHE A 262 -4.71 -31.63 9.20
C PHE A 262 -3.81 -31.31 8.00
N ARG A 263 -4.29 -31.58 6.79
CA ARG A 263 -3.67 -31.12 5.54
C ARG A 263 -4.74 -30.88 4.50
N ARG A 264 -4.66 -29.73 3.84
CA ARG A 264 -5.39 -29.46 2.61
C ARG A 264 -4.45 -28.85 1.58
N SER A 265 -4.53 -29.33 0.34
CA SER A 265 -3.64 -28.87 -0.74
C SER A 265 -4.34 -28.69 -2.08
N LEU A 266 -4.05 -27.57 -2.73
CA LEU A 266 -4.34 -27.32 -4.13
C LEU A 266 -3.02 -27.35 -4.91
N VAL A 267 -2.89 -28.33 -5.80
CA VAL A 267 -1.75 -28.45 -6.71
C VAL A 267 -2.24 -28.19 -8.13
N GLU A 268 -1.64 -27.22 -8.80
CA GLU A 268 -1.93 -26.90 -10.20
C GLU A 268 -0.66 -26.98 -11.04
N HIS A 269 -0.76 -27.52 -12.25
CA HIS A 269 0.37 -27.53 -13.16
C HIS A 269 -0.05 -27.45 -14.62
N ALA A 270 0.70 -26.72 -15.44
CA ALA A 270 0.44 -26.56 -16.86
C ALA A 270 1.49 -27.33 -17.67
N VAL A 271 1.11 -28.50 -18.17
CA VAL A 271 1.99 -29.44 -18.86
C VAL A 271 1.88 -29.27 -20.37
N VAL A 272 2.98 -29.42 -21.11
CA VAL A 272 2.96 -29.37 -22.58
C VAL A 272 1.96 -30.37 -23.15
N ASN A 273 1.11 -29.92 -24.07
CA ASN A 273 0.16 -30.82 -24.72
C ASN A 273 0.87 -31.76 -25.70
N SER A 274 0.34 -32.97 -25.85
CA SER A 274 0.79 -33.91 -26.88
C SER A 274 -0.43 -34.43 -27.63
N PRO A 275 -0.56 -34.14 -28.94
CA PRO A 275 0.41 -33.44 -29.79
C PRO A 275 0.56 -31.93 -29.46
N PRO A 276 1.74 -31.32 -29.72
CA PRO A 276 1.99 -29.92 -29.42
C PRO A 276 1.25 -28.99 -30.38
N TYR A 277 0.80 -27.86 -29.88
CA TYR A 277 0.21 -26.79 -30.69
C TYR A 277 0.68 -25.44 -30.18
N ILE A 278 0.51 -24.38 -30.97
CA ILE A 278 0.81 -23.01 -30.56
C ILE A 278 -0.51 -22.36 -30.15
N ALA A 279 -0.63 -22.01 -28.87
CA ALA A 279 -1.79 -21.37 -28.28
C ALA A 279 -1.66 -19.84 -28.34
N PHE A 280 -2.75 -19.17 -28.68
CA PHE A 280 -2.87 -17.72 -28.56
C PHE A 280 -3.40 -17.33 -27.17
N HIS A 281 -2.69 -16.44 -26.49
CA HIS A 281 -3.08 -15.85 -25.22
C HIS A 281 -3.47 -14.38 -25.43
N PRO A 282 -4.79 -14.07 -25.51
CA PRO A 282 -5.25 -12.71 -25.70
C PRO A 282 -5.00 -11.86 -24.45
N SER A 283 -4.49 -10.64 -24.63
CA SER A 283 -4.32 -9.66 -23.55
C SER A 283 -4.45 -8.25 -24.11
N MET A 284 -5.07 -7.33 -23.37
CA MET A 284 -5.31 -5.96 -23.84
C MET A 284 -4.02 -5.14 -24.07
N SER A 285 -2.88 -5.56 -23.48
CA SER A 285 -1.61 -4.84 -23.56
C SER A 285 -0.41 -5.72 -23.91
N ASN A 286 -0.59 -7.03 -24.07
CA ASN A 286 0.51 -7.97 -24.33
C ASN A 286 0.02 -9.32 -24.87
N SER A 287 -0.69 -9.32 -26.00
CA SER A 287 -1.10 -10.58 -26.64
C SER A 287 0.14 -11.36 -27.08
N ARG A 288 0.15 -12.68 -26.87
CA ARG A 288 1.30 -13.52 -27.22
C ARG A 288 0.90 -14.92 -27.63
N PHE A 289 1.79 -15.56 -28.38
CA PHE A 289 1.72 -16.99 -28.65
C PHE A 289 2.66 -17.76 -27.71
N ALA A 290 2.21 -18.92 -27.26
CA ALA A 290 3.01 -19.84 -26.45
C ALA A 290 2.74 -21.28 -26.86
N ILE A 291 3.59 -22.22 -26.43
CA ILE A 291 3.31 -23.64 -26.58
C ILE A 291 2.05 -23.98 -25.77
N GLY A 292 1.11 -24.66 -26.40
CA GLY A 292 -0.14 -25.10 -25.80
C GLY A 292 0.10 -26.07 -24.64
N ARG A 293 -0.59 -25.82 -23.54
CA ARG A 293 -0.45 -26.57 -22.29
C ARG A 293 -1.81 -27.05 -21.79
N THR A 294 -1.83 -28.28 -21.28
CA THR A 294 -2.96 -28.87 -20.55
C THR A 294 -2.79 -28.56 -19.07
N LYS A 295 -3.84 -27.99 -18.46
CA LYS A 295 -3.85 -27.72 -17.03
C LYS A 295 -4.32 -28.95 -16.26
N TYR A 296 -3.51 -29.39 -15.31
CA TYR A 296 -3.85 -30.36 -14.28
C TYR A 296 -4.11 -29.61 -12.98
N SER A 297 -5.11 -30.04 -12.22
CA SER A 297 -5.44 -29.48 -10.90
C SER A 297 -6.03 -30.58 -10.02
N THR A 298 -5.72 -30.56 -8.73
CA THR A 298 -6.39 -31.38 -7.72
C THR A 298 -7.76 -30.82 -7.33
N GLY A 299 -8.02 -29.55 -7.62
CA GLY A 299 -9.28 -28.85 -7.32
C GLY A 299 -10.23 -28.74 -8.52
N SER A 300 -11.40 -28.16 -8.26
CA SER A 300 -12.35 -27.80 -9.31
C SER A 300 -11.78 -26.70 -10.23
N ARG A 301 -12.30 -26.60 -11.47
CA ARG A 301 -11.77 -25.71 -12.53
C ARG A 301 -11.68 -24.21 -12.13
N ARG A 302 -12.32 -23.79 -11.03
CA ARG A 302 -12.32 -22.41 -10.51
C ARG A 302 -12.18 -22.36 -8.99
N GLU A 303 -11.64 -23.41 -8.37
CA GLU A 303 -11.43 -23.42 -6.93
C GLU A 303 -10.49 -22.29 -6.53
N ARG A 304 -10.94 -21.45 -5.58
CA ARG A 304 -10.08 -20.48 -4.93
C ARG A 304 -9.65 -21.09 -3.62
N PHE A 305 -8.38 -21.44 -3.52
CA PHE A 305 -7.82 -21.97 -2.28
C PHE A 305 -7.28 -20.83 -1.43
N ASP A 306 -7.74 -20.77 -0.18
CA ASP A 306 -7.22 -19.86 0.83
C ASP A 306 -6.78 -20.68 2.06
N PRO A 307 -5.46 -20.83 2.29
CA PRO A 307 -4.92 -21.55 3.44
C PRO A 307 -5.51 -21.13 4.79
N ILE A 308 -5.85 -19.85 4.95
CA ILE A 308 -6.35 -19.30 6.21
C ILE A 308 -7.83 -19.62 6.36
N ALA A 309 -8.61 -19.58 5.28
CA ALA A 309 -10.01 -19.99 5.28
C ALA A 309 -10.16 -21.46 5.73
N GLU A 310 -9.32 -22.35 5.18
CA GLU A 310 -9.27 -23.77 5.56
C GLU A 310 -9.00 -23.97 7.05
N LEU A 311 -8.11 -23.17 7.64
CA LEU A 311 -7.87 -23.19 9.09
C LEU A 311 -9.09 -22.69 9.86
N ILE A 312 -9.74 -21.62 9.42
CA ILE A 312 -10.92 -21.05 10.09
C ILE A 312 -12.07 -22.06 10.15
N GLU A 313 -12.24 -22.87 9.10
CA GLU A 313 -13.28 -23.90 9.04
C GLU A 313 -12.96 -25.15 9.86
N ASN A 314 -11.67 -25.49 10.03
CA ASN A 314 -11.26 -26.75 10.65
C ASN A 314 -10.66 -26.61 12.06
N VAL A 315 -10.40 -25.40 12.56
CA VAL A 315 -9.83 -25.15 13.88
C VAL A 315 -10.87 -24.55 14.84
N GLU A 316 -11.03 -25.18 16.01
CA GLU A 316 -11.96 -24.71 17.04
C GLU A 316 -11.50 -23.36 17.62
N GLY A 317 -12.40 -22.39 17.70
CA GLY A 317 -12.14 -21.07 18.30
C GLY A 317 -11.33 -20.09 17.42
N LEU A 318 -10.89 -20.50 16.22
CA LEU A 318 -10.19 -19.59 15.30
C LEU A 318 -11.15 -18.62 14.60
N ARG A 319 -12.39 -19.06 14.34
CA ARG A 319 -13.46 -18.20 13.83
C ARG A 319 -13.86 -17.17 14.90
N GLN A 320 -13.58 -15.91 14.61
CA GLN A 320 -13.83 -14.75 15.46
C GLN A 320 -15.28 -14.29 15.34
N THR A 321 -15.94 -14.17 16.50
CA THR A 321 -17.27 -13.57 16.65
C THR A 321 -17.15 -12.38 17.60
N PRO A 322 -16.75 -11.20 17.09
CA PRO A 322 -16.46 -10.06 17.95
C PRO A 322 -17.73 -9.54 18.62
N SER A 323 -17.58 -8.94 19.80
CA SER A 323 -18.72 -8.38 20.53
C SER A 323 -19.25 -7.11 19.87
N GLU A 324 -20.57 -7.05 19.63
CA GLU A 324 -21.25 -5.86 19.10
C GLU A 324 -21.15 -4.64 20.04
N ASP A 325 -20.98 -4.89 21.35
CA ASP A 325 -20.86 -3.85 22.37
C ASP A 325 -19.45 -3.24 22.44
N ALA A 326 -18.43 -3.87 21.84
CA ALA A 326 -17.04 -3.44 21.98
C ALA A 326 -16.81 -1.97 21.55
N PRO A 327 -17.30 -1.50 20.38
CA PRO A 327 -17.14 -0.10 19.99
C PRO A 327 -17.76 0.88 20.99
N ARG A 328 -18.95 0.55 21.52
CA ARG A 328 -19.65 1.37 22.52
C ARG A 328 -18.86 1.44 23.83
N LEU A 329 -18.31 0.32 24.28
CA LEU A 329 -17.49 0.24 25.50
C LEU A 329 -16.16 0.99 25.36
N VAL A 330 -15.51 0.94 24.18
CA VAL A 330 -14.32 1.77 23.90
C VAL A 330 -14.65 3.23 24.09
N LYS A 331 -15.72 3.70 23.43
CA LYS A 331 -16.13 5.10 23.47
C LYS A 331 -16.46 5.55 24.90
N GLN A 332 -17.22 4.73 25.65
CA GLN A 332 -17.57 5.03 27.02
C GLN A 332 -16.32 5.21 27.91
N ARG A 333 -15.40 4.24 27.88
CA ARG A 333 -14.16 4.32 28.69
C ARG A 333 -13.25 5.46 28.29
N LEU A 334 -13.16 5.75 27.00
CA LEU A 334 -12.39 6.89 26.51
C LEU A 334 -12.96 8.21 27.03
N VAL A 335 -14.28 8.39 27.00
CA VAL A 335 -14.94 9.59 27.53
C VAL A 335 -14.75 9.73 29.04
N GLU A 336 -14.84 8.62 29.79
CA GLU A 336 -14.56 8.58 31.23
C GLU A 336 -13.10 8.98 31.53
N ALA A 337 -12.13 8.43 30.78
CA ALA A 337 -10.71 8.75 30.94
C ALA A 337 -10.36 10.21 30.60
N LEU A 338 -11.01 10.77 29.57
CA LEU A 338 -10.89 12.20 29.24
C LEU A 338 -11.54 13.12 30.28
N GLY A 339 -12.41 12.60 31.15
CA GLY A 339 -13.05 13.35 32.24
C GLY A 339 -12.24 13.34 33.54
N ASN A 340 -11.30 12.41 33.71
CA ASN A 340 -10.56 12.23 34.94
C ASN A 340 -9.08 12.60 34.77
N VAL A 341 -8.69 13.77 35.28
CA VAL A 341 -7.30 14.26 35.21
C VAL A 341 -6.36 13.42 36.08
N ALA A 342 -6.89 12.77 37.13
CA ALA A 342 -6.11 12.03 38.12
C ALA A 342 -6.01 10.51 37.89
N SER A 343 -6.83 9.91 37.00
CA SER A 343 -6.79 8.46 36.78
C SER A 343 -5.81 8.01 35.71
N ASP A 344 -5.32 6.79 35.92
CA ASP A 344 -4.31 6.09 35.15
C ASP A 344 -4.55 6.03 33.63
N SER A 345 -3.43 6.01 32.91
CA SER A 345 -3.26 6.21 31.46
C SER A 345 -4.01 5.24 30.53
N ASP A 346 -4.60 4.18 31.07
CA ASP A 346 -5.08 3.01 30.32
C ASP A 346 -6.25 3.33 29.37
N GLY A 347 -7.20 4.15 29.83
CA GLY A 347 -8.33 4.56 29.00
C GLY A 347 -7.92 5.52 27.86
N LEU A 348 -6.82 6.26 28.04
CA LEU A 348 -6.28 7.15 27.01
C LEU A 348 -5.51 6.40 25.92
N GLU A 349 -5.03 5.18 26.18
CA GLU A 349 -4.42 4.33 25.14
C GLU A 349 -5.42 3.94 24.02
N LEU A 350 -6.72 4.06 24.29
CA LEU A 350 -7.81 3.83 23.33
C LEU A 350 -8.02 5.00 22.37
N ALA A 351 -7.49 6.19 22.66
CA ALA A 351 -7.80 7.41 21.93
C ALA A 351 -7.38 7.35 20.46
N VAL A 352 -6.11 7.06 20.18
CA VAL A 352 -5.57 6.95 18.81
C VAL A 352 -6.26 5.85 18.00
N PRO A 353 -6.40 4.60 18.51
CA PRO A 353 -7.13 3.56 17.77
C PRO A 353 -8.60 3.89 17.52
N TRP A 354 -9.27 4.57 18.46
CA TRP A 354 -10.65 4.98 18.28
C TRP A 354 -10.79 6.03 17.16
N ILE A 355 -9.91 7.04 17.12
CA ILE A 355 -9.85 8.03 16.02
C ILE A 355 -9.62 7.31 14.68
N VAL A 356 -8.67 6.37 14.64
CA VAL A 356 -8.39 5.57 13.44
C VAL A 356 -9.61 4.76 12.99
N GLY A 357 -10.40 4.23 13.93
CA GLY A 357 -11.62 3.47 13.68
C GLY A 357 -12.76 4.30 13.08
N LEU A 358 -12.77 5.62 13.22
CA LEU A 358 -13.73 6.50 12.51
C LEU A 358 -13.50 6.52 10.99
N GLY A 359 -12.35 6.02 10.53
CA GLY A 359 -12.01 5.92 9.11
C GLY A 359 -11.75 7.28 8.46
N TYR A 360 -12.02 7.37 7.15
CA TYR A 360 -11.86 8.59 6.35
C TYR A 360 -13.13 9.45 6.27
N GLN A 361 -14.16 9.11 7.05
CA GLN A 361 -15.44 9.81 7.03
C GLN A 361 -15.38 11.06 7.93
N THR A 362 -16.22 12.05 7.61
CA THR A 362 -16.40 13.20 8.50
C THR A 362 -17.09 12.73 9.79
N PRO A 363 -16.50 12.98 10.97
CA PRO A 363 -17.06 12.51 12.24
C PRO A 363 -18.39 13.21 12.51
N SER A 364 -19.31 12.51 13.19
CA SER A 364 -20.53 13.14 13.72
C SER A 364 -20.18 14.26 14.69
N ASP A 365 -21.07 15.23 14.93
CA ASP A 365 -20.78 16.35 15.85
C ASP A 365 -20.35 15.86 17.24
N LYS A 366 -20.97 14.79 17.73
CA LYS A 366 -20.64 14.14 19.01
C LYS A 366 -19.24 13.52 18.98
N ASP A 367 -18.87 12.87 17.89
CA ASP A 367 -17.54 12.24 17.76
C ASP A 367 -16.47 13.31 17.54
N ALA A 368 -16.76 14.35 16.77
CA ALA A 368 -15.88 15.47 16.52
C ALA A 368 -15.53 16.20 17.83
N GLU A 369 -16.48 16.31 18.77
CA GLU A 369 -16.24 16.86 20.10
C GLU A 369 -15.29 15.98 20.94
N ILE A 370 -15.43 14.65 20.84
CA ILE A 370 -14.51 13.73 21.53
C ILE A 370 -13.11 13.81 20.89
N VAL A 371 -13.01 13.85 19.56
CA VAL A 371 -11.74 14.05 18.85
C VAL A 371 -11.08 15.36 19.30
N HIS A 372 -11.84 16.45 19.41
CA HIS A 372 -11.32 17.73 19.89
C HIS A 372 -10.72 17.62 21.30
N ARG A 373 -11.44 16.98 22.23
CA ARG A 373 -10.93 16.72 23.59
C ARG A 373 -9.69 15.83 23.62
N ILE A 374 -9.61 14.80 22.77
CA ILE A 374 -8.43 13.94 22.65
C ILE A 374 -7.21 14.75 22.18
N VAL A 375 -7.38 15.56 21.14
CA VAL A 375 -6.28 16.38 20.60
C VAL A 375 -5.87 17.44 21.63
N ALA A 376 -6.80 17.96 22.45
CA ALA A 376 -6.47 18.87 23.56
C ALA A 376 -5.66 18.20 24.69
N ASP A 377 -5.86 16.90 24.94
CA ASP A 377 -5.25 16.21 26.08
C ASP A 377 -3.80 15.79 25.79
N LEU A 378 -2.85 16.60 26.27
CA LEU A 378 -1.41 16.38 26.11
C LEU A 378 -0.89 15.03 26.65
N ARG A 379 -1.66 14.29 27.44
CA ARG A 379 -1.32 12.94 27.91
C ARG A 379 -1.46 11.89 26.80
N VAL A 380 -2.19 12.19 25.73
CA VAL A 380 -2.34 11.31 24.55
C VAL A 380 -1.23 11.64 23.54
N PRO A 381 -0.21 10.80 23.35
CA PRO A 381 0.81 11.01 22.33
C PRO A 381 0.31 10.59 20.93
N ASP A 382 1.09 10.93 19.89
CA ASP A 382 0.96 10.38 18.53
C ASP A 382 -0.40 10.57 17.86
N VAL A 383 -1.08 11.68 18.16
CA VAL A 383 -2.42 11.96 17.61
C VAL A 383 -2.37 12.44 16.16
N GLY A 384 -1.22 12.90 15.65
CA GLY A 384 -1.13 13.51 14.32
C GLY A 384 -1.47 12.57 13.18
N GLU A 385 -0.95 11.35 13.19
CA GLU A 385 -1.26 10.35 12.15
C GLU A 385 -2.74 9.92 12.16
N ALA A 386 -3.32 9.77 13.35
CA ALA A 386 -4.74 9.45 13.49
C ALA A 386 -5.62 10.60 12.99
N LEU A 387 -5.26 11.84 13.37
CA LEU A 387 -5.98 13.04 12.96
C LEU A 387 -5.90 13.27 11.45
N ARG A 388 -4.78 12.90 10.81
CA ARG A 388 -4.57 12.98 9.36
C ARG A 388 -5.57 12.17 8.54
N ARG A 389 -6.10 11.08 9.09
CA ARG A 389 -7.14 10.28 8.42
C ARG A 389 -8.46 11.04 8.30
N ILE A 390 -8.81 11.80 9.34
CA ILE A 390 -10.07 12.55 9.42
C ILE A 390 -9.94 13.94 8.78
N TYR A 391 -8.81 14.60 9.01
CA TYR A 391 -8.53 15.97 8.55
C TYR A 391 -7.27 16.03 7.69
N PRO A 392 -7.25 15.37 6.50
CA PRO A 392 -6.03 15.28 5.69
C PRO A 392 -5.54 16.63 5.15
N LYS A 393 -6.44 17.60 5.00
CA LYS A 393 -6.13 18.91 4.38
C LYS A 393 -6.47 20.09 5.25
N THR A 394 -7.69 20.13 5.80
CA THR A 394 -8.21 21.27 6.58
C THR A 394 -8.83 20.77 7.87
N ILE A 395 -8.86 21.61 8.89
CA ILE A 395 -9.40 21.31 10.21
C ILE A 395 -10.27 22.48 10.72
N PRO A 396 -11.32 22.24 11.54
CA PRO A 396 -12.14 23.33 12.08
C PRO A 396 -11.35 24.34 12.93
N LEU A 397 -11.79 25.61 12.91
CA LEU A 397 -11.14 26.73 13.61
C LEU A 397 -10.94 26.49 15.12
N ARG A 398 -11.87 25.77 15.76
CA ARG A 398 -11.80 25.44 17.20
C ARG A 398 -10.54 24.67 17.63
N TYR A 399 -9.78 24.11 16.68
CA TYR A 399 -8.50 23.44 16.95
C TYR A 399 -7.31 24.41 17.04
N ARG A 400 -7.48 25.68 16.69
CA ARG A 400 -6.40 26.70 16.62
C ARG A 400 -5.49 26.68 17.84
N SER A 401 -6.03 26.96 19.02
CA SER A 401 -5.25 27.05 20.26
C SER A 401 -4.61 25.70 20.65
N ILE A 402 -5.34 24.60 20.46
CA ILE A 402 -4.88 23.25 20.80
C ILE A 402 -3.69 22.82 19.95
N LEU A 403 -3.74 23.07 18.64
CA LEU A 403 -2.64 22.70 17.74
C LEU A 403 -1.38 23.51 18.08
N VAL A 404 -1.53 24.78 18.44
CA VAL A 404 -0.42 25.63 18.92
C VAL A 404 0.18 25.05 20.22
N GLN A 405 -0.66 24.72 21.20
CA GLN A 405 -0.22 24.09 22.45
C GLN A 405 0.51 22.77 22.20
N ARG A 406 0.03 21.95 21.26
CA ARG A 406 0.69 20.70 20.85
C ARG A 406 2.06 20.95 20.21
N ILE A 407 2.20 22.00 19.40
CA ILE A 407 3.49 22.34 18.79
C ILE A 407 4.52 22.78 19.84
N ILE A 408 4.09 23.48 20.88
CA ILE A 408 4.96 23.95 21.98
C ILE A 408 5.33 22.80 22.92
N ALA A 409 4.43 21.84 23.12
CA ALA A 409 4.62 20.73 24.05
C ALA A 409 5.84 19.87 23.66
N GLN A 410 6.80 19.74 24.59
CA GLN A 410 8.07 19.03 24.36
C GLN A 410 7.89 17.55 24.03
N GLN A 411 6.82 16.93 24.54
CA GLN A 411 6.49 15.53 24.28
C GLN A 411 5.93 15.26 22.87
N THR A 412 5.63 16.29 22.07
CA THR A 412 5.09 16.11 20.73
C THR A 412 6.20 15.83 19.73
N HIS A 413 6.09 14.70 19.01
CA HIS A 413 7.04 14.30 17.97
C HIS A 413 7.11 15.32 16.82
N ALA A 414 8.28 15.46 16.20
CA ALA A 414 8.54 16.45 15.15
C ALA A 414 7.62 16.30 13.92
N GLU A 415 7.28 15.06 13.55
CA GLU A 415 6.36 14.78 12.45
C GLU A 415 4.94 15.30 12.72
N ASP A 416 4.46 15.12 13.95
CA ASP A 416 3.17 15.64 14.40
C ASP A 416 3.18 17.17 14.43
N ARG A 417 4.25 17.79 14.95
CA ARG A 417 4.44 19.25 14.93
C ARG A 417 4.37 19.82 13.51
N THR A 418 5.04 19.17 12.56
CA THR A 418 5.02 19.54 11.14
C THR A 418 3.63 19.46 10.54
N TYR A 419 2.91 18.38 10.83
CA TYR A 419 1.56 18.20 10.36
C TYR A 419 0.59 19.23 10.95
N PHE A 420 0.65 19.50 12.26
CA PHE A 420 -0.17 20.51 12.93
C PHE A 420 0.09 21.92 12.40
N ALA A 421 1.35 22.29 12.18
CA ALA A 421 1.69 23.58 11.57
C ALA A 421 1.12 23.71 10.15
N SER A 422 1.09 22.60 9.38
CA SER A 422 0.48 22.60 8.04
C SER A 422 -1.05 22.75 8.07
N LEU A 423 -1.72 22.31 9.15
CA LEU A 423 -3.15 22.53 9.34
C LEU A 423 -3.44 23.98 9.72
N LEU A 424 -2.63 24.56 10.62
CA LEU A 424 -2.72 25.97 10.99
C LEU A 424 -2.51 26.88 9.77
N SER A 425 -1.55 26.55 8.89
CA SER A 425 -1.28 27.37 7.69
C SER A 425 -2.46 27.44 6.71
N LYS A 426 -3.33 26.42 6.72
CA LYS A 426 -4.51 26.29 5.84
C LYS A 426 -5.81 26.75 6.49
N MET A 427 -5.74 27.38 7.67
CA MET A 427 -6.93 28.00 8.25
C MET A 427 -7.39 29.21 7.43
N PRO A 428 -8.68 29.61 7.51
CA PRO A 428 -9.21 30.72 6.73
C PRO A 428 -8.36 32.01 6.88
N PRO A 429 -8.22 32.84 5.83
CA PRO A 429 -7.52 34.13 5.90
C PRO A 429 -7.98 34.99 7.09
N GLY A 430 -7.04 35.70 7.72
CA GLY A 430 -7.34 36.58 8.86
C GLY A 430 -7.52 35.85 10.19
N THR A 431 -7.45 34.52 10.22
CA THR A 431 -7.49 33.74 11.48
C THR A 431 -6.44 34.25 12.47
N PHE A 432 -5.24 34.57 12.00
CA PHE A 432 -4.11 35.01 12.84
C PHE A 432 -3.86 36.51 12.74
N ALA A 433 -4.88 37.32 12.44
CA ALA A 433 -4.75 38.78 12.43
C ALA A 433 -4.48 39.35 13.84
N ASP A 434 -4.92 38.63 14.87
CA ASP A 434 -4.57 38.86 16.28
C ASP A 434 -3.94 37.58 16.84
N MET A 435 -2.61 37.58 16.95
CA MET A 435 -1.83 36.41 17.35
C MET A 435 -1.66 36.35 18.87
N THR A 436 -1.86 35.17 19.46
CA THR A 436 -1.64 34.97 20.90
C THR A 436 -0.16 34.90 21.25
N ALA A 437 0.17 35.01 22.54
CA ALA A 437 1.54 34.87 23.02
C ALA A 437 2.13 33.49 22.69
N GLU A 438 1.33 32.42 22.75
CA GLU A 438 1.78 31.06 22.38
C GLU A 438 2.06 30.96 20.89
N GLU A 439 1.25 31.60 20.05
CA GLU A 439 1.46 31.60 18.60
C GLU A 439 2.76 32.33 18.22
N TRP A 440 3.03 33.46 18.88
CA TRP A 440 4.31 34.13 18.77
C TRP A 440 5.48 33.28 19.28
N GLN A 441 5.28 32.52 20.35
CA GLN A 441 6.30 31.59 20.85
C GLN A 441 6.69 30.55 19.79
N VAL A 442 5.71 29.94 19.09
CA VAL A 442 5.99 28.97 18.03
C VAL A 442 6.86 29.57 16.92
N ILE A 443 6.59 30.82 16.54
CA ILE A 443 7.31 31.52 15.45
C ILE A 443 8.72 31.95 15.89
N ASN A 444 8.84 32.44 17.11
CA ASN A 444 10.07 33.06 17.61
C ASN A 444 11.06 32.04 18.17
N ASP A 445 10.61 30.88 18.64
CA ASP A 445 11.48 29.82 19.16
C ASP A 445 12.30 29.16 18.05
N PRO A 446 13.64 29.33 18.03
CA PRO A 446 14.49 28.74 17.00
C PRO A 446 14.45 27.20 16.98
N SER A 447 14.16 26.56 18.12
CA SER A 447 14.12 25.10 18.24
C SER A 447 12.89 24.49 17.56
N LEU A 448 11.80 25.25 17.42
CA LEU A 448 10.56 24.83 16.77
C LEU A 448 10.49 25.22 15.29
N ARG A 449 11.41 26.07 14.81
CA ARG A 449 11.29 26.75 13.52
C ARG A 449 11.25 25.82 12.30
N VAL A 450 11.97 24.70 12.32
CA VAL A 450 11.96 23.73 11.20
C VAL A 450 10.61 23.00 11.17
N ASP A 451 10.17 22.50 12.31
CA ASP A 451 8.94 21.69 12.43
C ASP A 451 7.69 22.57 12.25
N SER A 452 7.71 23.82 12.70
CA SER A 452 6.57 24.73 12.61
C SER A 452 6.57 25.63 11.38
N ALA A 453 7.48 25.40 10.42
CA ALA A 453 7.76 26.35 9.34
C ALA A 453 6.50 26.77 8.55
N ALA A 454 5.57 25.84 8.29
CA ALA A 454 4.33 26.15 7.56
C ALA A 454 3.51 27.26 8.26
N PHE A 455 3.56 27.37 9.58
CA PHE A 455 2.82 28.38 10.33
C PHE A 455 3.35 29.80 10.11
N ILE A 456 4.63 29.97 9.74
CA ILE A 456 5.25 31.29 9.45
C ILE A 456 4.51 32.02 8.32
N GLU A 457 3.95 31.27 7.36
CA GLU A 457 3.14 31.83 6.27
C GLU A 457 1.96 32.67 6.79
N ARG A 458 1.46 32.37 8.01
CA ARG A 458 0.32 33.09 8.63
C ARG A 458 0.68 34.43 9.22
N LEU A 459 1.95 34.81 9.30
CA LEU A 459 2.33 36.20 9.56
C LEU A 459 1.73 37.15 8.51
N ALA A 460 1.34 36.64 7.33
CA ALA A 460 0.62 37.41 6.33
C ALA A 460 -0.75 37.93 6.80
N ASP A 461 -1.39 37.28 7.79
CA ASP A 461 -2.67 37.73 8.33
C ASP A 461 -2.56 39.05 9.12
N LEU A 462 -1.36 39.40 9.58
CA LEU A 462 -1.08 40.67 10.26
C LEU A 462 -1.09 41.86 9.30
N GLY A 463 -1.13 41.62 7.98
CA GLY A 463 -0.92 42.65 6.96
C GLY A 463 0.52 43.16 6.97
N LYS A 464 0.71 44.44 6.63
CA LYS A 464 2.04 45.08 6.59
C LYS A 464 2.91 44.84 7.84
N PRO A 465 2.40 44.92 9.08
CA PRO A 465 3.18 44.55 10.28
C PRO A 465 3.85 43.17 10.26
N GLY A 466 3.32 42.20 9.49
CA GLY A 466 3.88 40.86 9.37
C GLY A 466 5.16 40.77 8.53
N VAL A 467 5.50 41.80 7.75
CA VAL A 467 6.66 41.78 6.84
C VAL A 467 7.98 41.72 7.60
N GLN A 468 8.17 42.60 8.59
CA GLN A 468 9.43 42.69 9.33
C GLN A 468 9.79 41.39 10.07
N PRO A 469 8.87 40.73 10.81
CA PRO A 469 9.13 39.42 11.40
C PRO A 469 9.51 38.34 10.36
N MET A 470 8.87 38.32 9.19
CA MET A 470 9.23 37.38 8.12
C MET A 470 10.65 37.59 7.61
N LEU A 471 11.09 38.85 7.47
CA LEU A 471 12.45 39.19 7.05
C LEU A 471 13.49 38.78 8.09
N GLU A 472 13.23 39.01 9.37
CA GLU A 472 14.11 38.61 10.48
C GLU A 472 14.27 37.09 10.54
N ILE A 473 13.17 36.34 10.38
CA ILE A 473 13.18 34.88 10.30
C ILE A 473 14.00 34.40 9.10
N LEU A 474 13.82 35.03 7.94
CA LEU A 474 14.57 34.69 6.72
C LEU A 474 16.07 34.93 6.90
N GLN A 475 16.46 36.10 7.41
CA GLN A 475 17.85 36.44 7.68
C GLN A 475 18.48 35.46 8.66
N HIS A 476 17.80 35.17 9.76
CA HIS A 476 18.28 34.21 10.74
C HIS A 476 18.46 32.82 10.13
N ALA A 477 17.51 32.34 9.32
CA ALA A 477 17.62 31.04 8.66
C ALA A 477 18.79 31.00 7.66
N VAL A 478 19.02 32.08 6.92
CA VAL A 478 20.16 32.21 6.00
C VAL A 478 21.50 32.16 6.76
N GLN A 479 21.59 32.80 7.92
CA GLN A 479 22.82 32.88 8.72
C GLN A 479 23.13 31.61 9.52
N THR A 480 22.11 30.98 10.09
CA THR A 480 22.28 29.91 11.09
C THR A 480 22.07 28.50 10.54
N MET A 481 21.37 28.34 9.40
CA MET A 481 21.07 27.03 8.82
C MET A 481 21.89 26.82 7.54
N PRO A 482 23.12 26.27 7.60
CA PRO A 482 23.98 26.16 6.42
C PRO A 482 23.45 25.15 5.39
N LYS A 483 22.81 24.07 5.86
CA LYS A 483 22.30 22.99 5.01
C LYS A 483 20.95 23.36 4.38
N TRP A 484 20.88 23.30 3.05
CA TRP A 484 19.66 23.66 2.30
C TRP A 484 18.41 22.89 2.75
N HIS A 485 18.51 21.58 3.02
CA HIS A 485 17.33 20.78 3.41
C HIS A 485 16.70 21.22 4.74
N GLN A 486 17.49 21.77 5.67
CA GLN A 486 16.98 22.33 6.94
C GLN A 486 16.39 23.72 6.73
N ARG A 487 17.01 24.52 5.86
CA ARG A 487 16.61 25.91 5.58
C ARG A 487 15.39 26.01 4.66
N LYS A 488 15.22 25.05 3.74
CA LYS A 488 14.20 25.04 2.68
C LYS A 488 12.77 25.24 3.22
N PRO A 489 12.30 24.52 4.27
CA PRO A 489 10.92 24.67 4.76
C PRO A 489 10.61 26.11 5.20
N VAL A 490 11.54 26.74 5.92
CA VAL A 490 11.42 28.13 6.42
C VAL A 490 11.40 29.13 5.27
N VAL A 491 12.36 29.02 4.35
CA VAL A 491 12.46 29.88 3.15
C VAL A 491 11.19 29.79 2.30
N GLN A 492 10.65 28.58 2.12
CA GLN A 492 9.42 28.39 1.35
C GLN A 492 8.19 28.98 2.07
N ALA A 493 8.13 28.91 3.40
CA ALA A 493 7.04 29.52 4.16
C ALA A 493 7.07 31.05 4.11
N VAL A 494 8.25 31.67 4.25
CA VAL A 494 8.42 33.12 4.08
C VAL A 494 8.05 33.54 2.65
N CYS A 495 8.51 32.81 1.64
CA CYS A 495 8.16 33.08 0.24
C CYS A 495 6.63 33.07 0.01
N ARG A 496 5.93 32.07 0.55
CA ARG A 496 4.46 32.01 0.47
C ARG A 496 3.78 33.13 1.25
N GLY A 497 4.26 33.45 2.46
CA GLY A 497 3.73 34.53 3.29
C GLY A 497 3.83 35.90 2.61
N LEU A 498 4.99 36.22 2.05
CA LEU A 498 5.20 37.47 1.29
C LEU A 498 4.35 37.52 0.01
N ALA A 499 4.21 36.40 -0.71
CA ALA A 499 3.33 36.33 -1.88
C ALA A 499 1.84 36.53 -1.53
N ARG A 500 1.43 36.04 -0.35
CA ARG A 500 0.08 36.18 0.19
C ARG A 500 -0.22 37.63 0.58
N LEU A 501 0.71 38.30 1.25
CA LEU A 501 0.64 39.75 1.54
C LEU A 501 0.50 40.60 0.28
N GLY A 502 1.12 40.18 -0.83
CA GLY A 502 1.04 40.91 -2.08
C GLY A 502 1.67 42.31 -1.95
N PRO A 503 1.01 43.39 -2.41
CA PRO A 503 1.58 44.74 -2.39
C PRO A 503 2.03 45.24 -1.00
N ASP A 504 1.42 44.75 0.08
CA ASP A 504 1.79 45.14 1.45
C ASP A 504 3.21 44.70 1.82
N ALA A 505 3.76 43.70 1.13
CA ALA A 505 5.12 43.21 1.29
C ALA A 505 6.16 43.92 0.40
N ASN A 506 5.81 45.03 -0.27
CA ASN A 506 6.73 45.77 -1.15
C ASN A 506 8.06 46.15 -0.47
N GLU A 507 8.02 46.51 0.82
CA GLU A 507 9.21 46.89 1.59
C GLU A 507 10.23 45.75 1.77
N ALA A 508 9.82 44.49 1.57
CA ALA A 508 10.72 43.33 1.56
C ALA A 508 11.57 43.22 0.28
N LEU A 509 11.13 43.82 -0.83
CA LEU A 509 11.74 43.63 -2.16
C LEU A 509 13.26 43.89 -2.20
N PRO A 510 13.80 44.98 -1.59
CA PRO A 510 15.24 45.25 -1.65
C PRO A 510 16.07 44.10 -1.05
N MET A 511 15.65 43.56 0.09
CA MET A 511 16.35 42.46 0.76
C MET A 511 16.22 41.16 -0.03
N ILE A 512 15.01 40.83 -0.50
CA ILE A 512 14.78 39.60 -1.27
C ILE A 512 15.58 39.61 -2.56
N ARG A 513 15.60 40.73 -3.30
CA ARG A 513 16.42 40.88 -4.51
C ARG A 513 17.91 40.73 -4.21
N SER A 514 18.39 41.41 -3.17
CA SER A 514 19.79 41.30 -2.75
C SER A 514 20.20 39.86 -2.44
N LEU A 515 19.37 39.08 -1.74
CA LEU A 515 19.61 37.66 -1.49
C LEU A 515 19.51 36.82 -2.77
N PHE A 516 18.54 37.11 -3.64
CA PHE A 516 18.29 36.35 -4.85
C PHE A 516 19.43 36.45 -5.87
N GLU A 517 20.03 37.64 -5.99
CA GLU A 517 21.10 37.95 -6.97
C GLU A 517 22.50 37.46 -6.56
N GLN A 518 22.66 36.93 -5.34
CA GLN A 518 23.95 36.38 -4.89
C GLN A 518 24.36 35.18 -5.74
N GLN A 519 25.67 35.09 -6.05
CA GLN A 519 26.23 33.97 -6.83
C GLN A 519 25.92 32.60 -6.22
N ARG A 520 25.86 32.53 -4.88
CA ARG A 520 25.34 31.37 -4.12
C ARG A 520 24.06 31.78 -3.40
N CYS A 521 22.97 31.88 -4.16
CA CYS A 521 21.67 32.29 -3.65
C CYS A 521 21.26 31.45 -2.42
N PRO A 522 21.13 32.05 -1.22
CA PRO A 522 20.83 31.29 -0.01
C PRO A 522 19.35 30.90 0.08
N ILE A 523 18.47 31.53 -0.72
CA ILE A 523 17.01 31.34 -0.72
C ILE A 523 16.50 30.46 -1.87
N THR A 524 17.36 29.93 -2.74
CA THR A 524 17.00 29.00 -3.82
C THR A 524 18.02 27.86 -3.97
N ASN A 525 17.57 26.69 -4.42
CA ASN A 525 18.47 25.57 -4.80
C ASN A 525 18.01 24.85 -6.09
N SER A 526 16.92 25.31 -6.70
CA SER A 526 16.36 24.71 -7.90
C SER A 526 15.69 25.78 -8.77
N ALA A 527 15.46 25.45 -10.05
CA ALA A 527 14.71 26.31 -10.96
C ALA A 527 13.26 26.54 -10.46
N GLY A 528 12.66 25.56 -9.77
CA GLY A 528 11.34 25.67 -9.17
C GLY A 528 11.30 26.68 -8.03
N ASP A 529 12.27 26.64 -7.12
CA ASP A 529 12.37 27.63 -6.02
C ASP A 529 12.59 29.03 -6.58
N ALA A 530 13.44 29.16 -7.61
CA ALA A 530 13.69 30.43 -8.26
C ALA A 530 12.46 30.99 -8.97
N LEU A 531 11.59 30.14 -9.53
CA LEU A 531 10.30 30.57 -10.09
C LEU A 531 9.34 31.05 -8.99
N ALA A 532 9.22 30.31 -7.88
CA ALA A 532 8.34 30.68 -6.77
C ALA A 532 8.68 32.06 -6.19
N TRP A 533 9.97 32.35 -5.98
CA TRP A 533 10.43 33.66 -5.53
C TRP A 533 10.18 34.78 -6.54
N ARG A 534 10.28 34.52 -7.86
CA ARG A 534 9.91 35.51 -8.88
C ARG A 534 8.42 35.83 -8.87
N ILE A 535 7.56 34.81 -8.70
CA ILE A 535 6.12 35.01 -8.54
C ILE A 535 5.86 35.84 -7.27
N ALA A 536 6.51 35.52 -6.15
CA ALA A 536 6.39 36.29 -4.91
C ALA A 536 6.83 37.75 -5.11
N MET A 537 7.97 38.01 -5.76
CA MET A 537 8.42 39.38 -6.06
C MET A 537 7.43 40.16 -6.94
N ALA A 538 6.87 39.52 -7.96
CA ALA A 538 5.84 40.15 -8.78
C ALA A 538 4.56 40.46 -7.99
N ARG A 539 4.15 39.56 -7.08
CA ARG A 539 3.04 39.79 -6.14
C ARG A 539 3.29 40.96 -5.18
N MET A 540 4.54 41.15 -4.76
CA MET A 540 4.98 42.29 -3.94
C MET A 540 5.02 43.63 -4.70
N GLY A 541 4.74 43.63 -5.99
CA GLY A 541 4.67 44.83 -6.83
C GLY A 541 5.89 45.08 -7.71
N LEU A 542 6.83 44.13 -7.82
CA LEU A 542 7.92 44.22 -8.79
C LEU A 542 7.39 43.96 -10.21
N SER A 543 7.75 44.80 -11.17
CA SER A 543 7.34 44.59 -12.57
C SER A 543 7.90 43.25 -13.10
N ILE A 544 7.12 42.54 -13.92
CA ILE A 544 7.55 41.29 -14.58
C ILE A 544 8.81 41.53 -15.43
N GLU A 545 8.94 42.73 -16.00
CA GLU A 545 10.09 43.12 -16.81
C GLU A 545 11.37 43.27 -15.99
N GLU A 546 11.23 43.62 -14.70
CA GLU A 546 12.32 43.89 -13.75
C GLU A 546 12.71 42.65 -12.92
N LEU A 547 12.11 41.48 -13.18
CA LEU A 547 12.40 40.26 -12.44
C LEU A 547 13.84 39.78 -12.67
N PRO A 548 14.58 39.42 -11.59
CA PRO A 548 15.97 39.00 -11.72
C PRO A 548 16.11 37.67 -12.48
N HIS A 549 17.02 37.65 -13.44
CA HIS A 549 17.39 36.47 -14.22
C HIS A 549 18.91 36.31 -14.28
N PRO A 550 19.43 35.08 -14.49
CA PRO A 550 20.86 34.90 -14.68
C PRO A 550 21.38 35.75 -15.86
N PRO A 551 22.60 36.32 -15.75
CA PRO A 551 23.17 37.15 -16.84
C PRO A 551 23.49 36.33 -18.10
N SER A 552 23.58 35.00 -17.97
CA SER A 552 23.82 34.09 -19.09
C SER A 552 22.57 33.79 -19.94
N TRP A 553 21.39 34.21 -19.51
CA TRP A 553 20.15 33.94 -20.24
C TRP A 553 20.01 34.84 -21.47
N LYS A 554 19.60 34.23 -22.58
CA LYS A 554 19.26 34.95 -23.82
C LYS A 554 17.78 35.35 -23.81
N GLU A 555 17.43 36.32 -24.66
CA GLU A 555 16.07 36.88 -24.77
C GLU A 555 14.94 35.83 -24.84
N PRO A 556 15.05 34.72 -25.60
CA PRO A 556 13.98 33.71 -25.64
C PRO A 556 13.73 33.03 -24.29
N ALA A 557 14.77 32.84 -23.49
CA ALA A 557 14.67 32.23 -22.16
C ALA A 557 14.06 33.21 -21.15
N ILE A 558 14.42 34.49 -21.24
CA ILE A 558 13.85 35.57 -20.42
C ILE A 558 12.35 35.71 -20.72
N ALA A 559 11.98 35.79 -22.00
CA ALA A 559 10.59 35.86 -22.44
C ALA A 559 9.77 34.66 -21.95
N LYS A 560 10.30 33.44 -22.06
CA LYS A 560 9.64 32.22 -21.55
C LYS A 560 9.42 32.27 -20.04
N MET A 561 10.40 32.75 -19.28
CA MET A 561 10.27 32.91 -17.83
C MET A 561 9.19 33.94 -17.48
N ARG A 562 9.19 35.11 -18.14
CA ARG A 562 8.18 36.16 -17.92
C ARG A 562 6.78 35.66 -18.22
N ASP A 563 6.60 34.96 -19.33
CA ASP A 563 5.33 34.32 -19.70
C ASP A 563 4.90 33.26 -18.67
N GLN A 564 5.84 32.45 -18.16
CA GLN A 564 5.55 31.47 -17.11
C GLN A 564 5.11 32.14 -15.81
N VAL A 565 5.76 33.23 -15.40
CA VAL A 565 5.37 34.02 -14.21
C VAL A 565 4.00 34.65 -14.42
N SER A 566 3.77 35.30 -15.57
CA SER A 566 2.47 35.92 -15.92
C SER A 566 1.32 34.93 -15.86
N ARG A 567 1.47 33.75 -16.49
CA ARG A 567 0.45 32.68 -16.45
C ARG A 567 0.17 32.16 -15.05
N ARG A 568 1.19 32.11 -14.18
CA ARG A 568 1.04 31.66 -12.79
C ARG A 568 0.39 32.73 -11.92
N LEU A 569 0.71 34.00 -12.12
CA LEU A 569 0.04 35.13 -11.45
C LEU A 569 -1.45 35.18 -11.79
N ALA A 570 -1.80 34.98 -13.06
CA ALA A 570 -3.20 34.97 -13.51
C ALA A 570 -4.04 33.84 -12.90
N LYS A 571 -3.39 32.75 -12.46
CA LYS A 571 -4.02 31.59 -11.81
C LYS A 571 -3.72 31.51 -10.31
N TYR A 572 -3.12 32.54 -9.74
CA TYR A 572 -2.70 32.50 -8.35
C TYR A 572 -3.92 32.52 -7.45
N ASP A 573 -4.04 31.46 -6.66
CA ASP A 573 -4.99 31.36 -5.57
C ASP A 573 -4.18 31.32 -4.26
N PRO A 574 -4.35 32.30 -3.35
CA PRO A 574 -3.71 32.32 -2.04
C PRO A 574 -3.93 31.02 -1.24
N GLU A 575 -5.00 30.29 -1.51
CA GLU A 575 -5.39 29.04 -0.82
C GLU A 575 -4.81 27.78 -1.50
N ALA A 576 -4.53 27.82 -2.81
CA ALA A 576 -3.87 26.73 -3.53
C ALA A 576 -2.33 26.77 -3.39
N GLY A 577 -1.77 27.91 -2.98
CA GLY A 577 -0.33 28.14 -2.83
C GLY A 577 0.37 28.45 -4.16
N LEU A 578 1.71 28.54 -4.13
CA LEU A 578 2.54 28.94 -5.28
C LEU A 578 2.84 27.80 -6.29
N TRP A 579 2.29 26.59 -6.11
CA TRP A 579 2.77 25.35 -6.76
C TRP A 579 1.78 24.70 -7.72
#